data_AF-A0A183IVC3-F1
#
_entry.id   AF-A0A183IVC3-F1
#
_cell.length_a   1.000
_cell.length_b   1.000
_cell.length_c   1.000
_cell.angle_alpha   90.00
_cell.angle_beta   90.00
_cell.angle_gamma   90.00
#
_symmetry.space_group_name_H-M   'P 1'
#
loop_
_entity.id
_entity.type
_entity.pdbx_description
1 polymer ?
#
loop_
_entity_poly.entity_id
_entity_poly.type
_entity_poly.pdbx_seq_one_letter_code
_entity_poly.pdbx_strand_id
1 'polypeptide(L)'
;MAYWRDYIIASRLLNIQKAIGIMSETLNAKCKILWPEVVHDYKGFSPGEVHHSAVNEAVKLAKLPGGDGFDDINPEDINDLINAHSQPLTDEDLMGMTKSASEEEEQGIEEEDEVGLTLDRLTTMIRMAREPQRVAQGWDSQILHSLQFSNIFEGGMSVYKNLLVRKKQRQQQLPMTMLLTRKKTPVTPASLEKTEARDESEKTAPPDEVAPSEQL
;
A
#
# COMPACT_ATOMS: atom_id res chain seq x y z
N MET A 1 -36.00 -22.04 -15.21
CA MET A 1 -35.74 -21.53 -13.85
C MET A 1 -34.39 -20.84 -13.83
N ALA A 2 -34.31 -19.57 -13.44
CA ALA A 2 -33.07 -18.79 -13.46
C ALA A 2 -32.95 -17.83 -12.27
N TYR A 3 -33.15 -18.36 -11.06
CA TYR A 3 -33.18 -17.66 -9.76
C TYR A 3 -32.06 -16.61 -9.55
N TRP A 4 -30.89 -16.84 -10.15
CA TRP A 4 -29.74 -15.93 -10.08
C TRP A 4 -29.87 -14.63 -10.91
N ARG A 5 -30.78 -14.56 -11.90
CA ARG A 5 -30.95 -13.35 -12.73
C ARG A 5 -31.57 -12.19 -11.95
N ASP A 6 -32.46 -12.51 -11.01
CA ASP A 6 -33.15 -11.54 -10.17
C ASP A 6 -32.39 -11.24 -8.85
N TYR A 7 -31.19 -11.84 -8.67
CA TYR A 7 -30.38 -11.71 -7.47
C TYR A 7 -29.48 -10.46 -7.48
N ILE A 8 -30.16 -9.31 -7.52
CA ILE A 8 -29.60 -7.96 -7.50
C ILE A 8 -28.81 -7.63 -6.22
N ILE A 9 -28.05 -6.54 -6.23
CA ILE A 9 -27.20 -6.10 -5.12
C ILE A 9 -28.01 -5.92 -3.81
N ALA A 10 -29.22 -5.36 -3.88
CA ALA A 10 -30.11 -5.23 -2.71
C ALA A 10 -30.42 -6.58 -2.05
N SER A 11 -30.64 -7.64 -2.85
CA SER A 11 -30.87 -9.01 -2.36
C SER A 11 -29.64 -9.60 -1.67
N ARG A 12 -28.43 -9.19 -2.08
CA ARG A 12 -27.17 -9.57 -1.43
C ARG A 12 -27.01 -8.86 -0.09
N LEU A 13 -27.21 -7.55 -0.05
CA LEU A 13 -27.14 -6.74 1.17
C LEU A 13 -28.14 -7.23 2.22
N LEU A 14 -29.39 -7.50 1.82
CA LEU A 14 -30.43 -8.06 2.70
C LEU A 14 -30.05 -9.45 3.25
N ASN A 15 -29.43 -10.31 2.44
CA ASN A 15 -28.97 -11.61 2.90
C ASN A 15 -27.76 -11.53 3.84
N ILE A 16 -26.83 -10.60 3.60
CA ILE A 16 -25.70 -10.33 4.52
C ILE A 16 -26.23 -9.81 5.87
N GLN A 17 -27.17 -8.84 5.86
CA GLN A 17 -27.78 -8.30 7.07
C GLN A 17 -28.52 -9.38 7.88
N LYS A 18 -29.27 -10.26 7.21
CA LYS A 18 -29.92 -11.43 7.84
C LYS A 18 -28.90 -12.41 8.43
N ALA A 19 -27.82 -12.71 7.72
CA ALA A 19 -26.77 -13.61 8.20
C ALA A 19 -26.08 -13.05 9.46
N ILE A 20 -25.80 -11.75 9.50
CA ILE A 20 -25.23 -11.07 10.67
C ILE A 20 -26.17 -11.17 11.88
N GLY A 21 -27.48 -10.95 11.69
CA GLY A 21 -28.49 -11.11 12.75
C GLY A 21 -28.51 -12.54 13.31
N ILE A 22 -28.64 -13.54 12.44
CA ILE A 22 -28.66 -14.97 12.83
C ILE A 22 -27.37 -15.39 13.53
N MET A 23 -26.21 -14.88 13.08
CA MET A 23 -24.92 -15.12 13.73
C MET A 23 -24.85 -14.51 15.13
N SER A 24 -25.32 -13.26 15.29
CA SER A 24 -25.38 -12.58 16.60
C SER A 24 -26.28 -13.32 17.59
N GLU A 25 -27.49 -13.69 17.16
CA GLU A 25 -28.45 -14.47 17.96
C GLU A 25 -27.88 -15.85 18.34
N THR A 26 -27.30 -16.59 17.39
CA THR A 26 -26.75 -17.93 17.62
C THR A 26 -25.51 -17.89 18.51
N LEU A 27 -24.65 -16.89 18.33
CA LEU A 27 -23.45 -16.70 19.16
C LEU A 27 -23.85 -16.32 20.59
N ASN A 28 -24.72 -15.32 20.76
CA ASN A 28 -25.22 -14.93 22.07
C ASN A 28 -25.95 -16.07 22.78
N ALA A 29 -26.78 -16.86 22.08
CA ALA A 29 -27.44 -18.03 22.67
C ALA A 29 -26.43 -19.08 23.18
N LYS A 30 -25.38 -19.39 22.40
CA LYS A 30 -24.33 -20.33 22.83
C LYS A 30 -23.46 -19.76 23.96
N CYS A 31 -23.09 -18.48 23.88
CA CYS A 31 -22.30 -17.82 24.92
C CYS A 31 -23.10 -17.65 26.22
N LYS A 32 -24.43 -17.45 26.17
CA LYS A 32 -25.31 -17.37 27.36
C LYS A 32 -25.48 -18.72 28.07
N ILE A 33 -25.30 -19.84 27.37
CA ILE A 33 -25.20 -21.18 27.97
C ILE A 33 -23.83 -21.39 28.65
N LEU A 34 -22.75 -20.88 28.05
CA LEU A 34 -21.38 -21.06 28.56
C LEU A 34 -20.99 -20.07 29.67
N TRP A 35 -21.54 -18.84 29.64
CA TRP A 35 -21.22 -17.77 30.60
C TRP A 35 -22.43 -16.82 30.82
N PRO A 36 -23.51 -17.29 31.49
CA PRO A 36 -24.74 -16.51 31.71
C PRO A 36 -24.52 -15.23 32.51
N GLU A 37 -23.46 -15.18 33.33
CA GLU A 37 -23.08 -14.03 34.17
C GLU A 37 -22.52 -12.85 33.36
N VAL A 38 -21.96 -13.10 32.16
CA VAL A 38 -21.40 -12.04 31.29
C VAL A 38 -22.34 -11.75 30.11
N VAL A 39 -23.08 -12.74 29.61
CA VAL A 39 -24.08 -12.53 28.54
C VAL A 39 -25.41 -12.05 29.13
N HIS A 40 -25.37 -10.87 29.72
CA HIS A 40 -26.53 -10.02 29.92
C HIS A 40 -27.11 -9.55 28.57
N ASP A 41 -28.27 -8.90 28.58
CA ASP A 41 -28.92 -8.36 27.38
C ASP A 41 -28.26 -7.03 26.97
N TYR A 42 -26.98 -7.12 26.59
CA TYR A 42 -26.11 -6.01 26.19
C TYR A 42 -26.64 -5.33 24.93
N LYS A 43 -27.17 -4.11 25.09
CA LYS A 43 -27.78 -3.32 24.01
C LYS A 43 -26.78 -2.64 23.07
N GLY A 44 -25.48 -2.93 23.23
CA GLY A 44 -24.41 -2.08 22.70
C GLY A 44 -24.24 -0.79 23.52
N PHE A 45 -23.25 0.00 23.15
CA PHE A 45 -23.22 1.43 23.46
C PHE A 45 -24.12 2.17 22.47
N SER A 46 -24.86 3.18 22.92
CA SER A 46 -25.55 4.08 22.00
C SER A 46 -24.55 4.93 21.21
N PRO A 47 -24.89 5.43 20.00
CA PRO A 47 -24.01 6.30 19.23
C PRO A 47 -23.53 7.55 20.01
N GLY A 48 -24.39 8.08 20.90
CA GLY A 48 -24.02 9.21 21.77
C GLY A 48 -22.98 8.85 22.84
N GLU A 49 -23.06 7.66 23.44
CA GLU A 49 -22.04 7.17 24.38
C GLU A 49 -20.70 6.92 23.69
N VAL A 50 -20.72 6.33 22.48
CA VAL A 50 -19.50 6.13 21.68
C VAL A 50 -18.86 7.47 21.29
N HIS A 51 -19.65 8.40 20.75
CA HIS A 51 -19.18 9.73 20.36
C HIS A 51 -18.60 10.50 21.55
N HIS A 52 -19.34 10.56 22.66
CA HIS A 52 -18.88 11.23 23.88
C HIS A 52 -17.61 10.59 24.46
N SER A 53 -17.50 9.25 24.44
CA SER A 53 -16.27 8.56 24.88
C SER A 53 -15.08 8.91 23.97
N ALA A 54 -15.27 8.86 22.64
CA ALA A 54 -14.22 9.15 21.68
C ALA A 54 -13.74 10.61 21.73
N VAL A 55 -14.67 11.57 21.86
CA VAL A 55 -14.35 13.00 22.03
C VAL A 55 -13.55 13.25 23.31
N ASN A 56 -13.98 12.70 24.46
CA ASN A 56 -13.24 12.87 25.71
C ASN A 56 -11.87 12.19 25.70
N GLU A 57 -11.74 11.03 25.05
CA GLU A 57 -10.44 10.38 24.87
C GLU A 57 -9.52 11.18 23.94
N ALA A 58 -10.04 11.73 22.84
CA ALA A 58 -9.30 12.60 21.94
C ALA A 58 -8.81 13.89 22.65
N VAL A 59 -9.67 14.58 23.41
CA VAL A 59 -9.26 15.75 24.22
C VAL A 59 -8.17 15.37 25.23
N LYS A 60 -8.33 14.23 25.92
CA LYS A 60 -7.34 13.74 26.88
C LYS A 60 -5.99 13.44 26.22
N LEU A 61 -5.99 12.80 25.05
CA LEU A 61 -4.79 12.49 24.28
C LEU A 61 -4.11 13.76 23.75
N ALA A 62 -4.90 14.72 23.27
CA ALA A 62 -4.40 16.00 22.75
C ALA A 62 -3.71 16.86 23.83
N LYS A 63 -4.05 16.67 25.11
CA LYS A 63 -3.38 17.33 26.26
C LYS A 63 -2.16 16.60 26.81
N LEU A 64 -1.86 15.39 26.35
CA LEU A 64 -0.65 14.66 26.81
C LEU A 64 0.69 15.37 26.52
N PRO A 65 0.87 16.16 25.43
CA PRO A 65 2.08 16.95 25.23
C PRO A 65 2.19 18.14 26.20
N GLY A 66 1.05 18.69 26.61
CA GLY A 66 0.95 19.97 27.33
C GLY A 66 1.37 21.19 26.49
N GLY A 67 1.13 22.38 27.04
CA GLY A 67 1.57 23.65 26.48
C GLY A 67 0.47 24.48 25.80
N ASP A 68 0.84 25.71 25.48
CA ASP A 68 0.01 26.74 24.85
C ASP A 68 -0.70 26.21 23.60
N GLY A 69 -2.04 26.28 23.56
CA GLY A 69 -2.86 25.74 22.47
C GLY A 69 -3.11 24.22 22.49
N PHE A 70 -2.38 23.43 23.29
CA PHE A 70 -2.75 22.03 23.57
C PHE A 70 -3.63 21.94 24.83
N ASP A 71 -3.22 22.60 25.92
CA ASP A 71 -3.95 22.60 27.18
C ASP A 71 -5.32 23.29 27.10
N ASP A 72 -5.56 24.10 26.08
CA ASP A 72 -6.83 24.81 25.83
C ASP A 72 -7.88 23.94 25.10
N ILE A 73 -7.46 22.86 24.42
CA ILE A 73 -8.32 22.03 23.56
C ILE A 73 -9.55 21.52 24.35
N ASN A 74 -10.75 21.70 23.80
CA ASN A 74 -12.00 21.38 24.46
C ASN A 74 -12.86 20.40 23.62
N PRO A 75 -13.93 19.81 24.19
CA PRO A 75 -14.77 18.85 23.47
C PRO A 75 -15.41 19.41 22.20
N GLU A 76 -15.72 20.71 22.15
CA GLU A 76 -16.34 21.33 20.98
C GLU A 76 -15.33 21.48 19.83
N ASP A 77 -14.05 21.75 20.09
CA ASP A 77 -13.02 21.81 19.03
C ASP A 77 -12.90 20.46 18.28
N ILE A 78 -12.98 19.36 19.04
CA ILE A 78 -12.98 18.00 18.49
C ILE A 78 -14.32 17.69 17.80
N ASN A 79 -15.43 18.15 18.35
CA ASN A 79 -16.76 17.97 17.77
C ASN A 79 -16.90 18.71 16.43
N ASP A 80 -16.41 19.95 16.34
CA ASP A 80 -16.36 20.75 15.11
C ASP A 80 -15.41 20.16 14.07
N LEU A 81 -14.26 19.62 14.47
CA LEU A 81 -13.38 18.86 13.59
C LEU A 81 -14.08 17.60 13.02
N ILE A 82 -14.81 16.87 13.87
CA ILE A 82 -15.63 15.73 13.42
C ILE A 82 -16.74 16.20 12.47
N ASN A 83 -17.45 17.28 12.79
CA ASN A 83 -18.53 17.84 11.95
C ASN A 83 -18.00 18.28 10.56
N ALA A 84 -16.85 18.97 10.53
CA ALA A 84 -16.20 19.40 9.29
C ALA A 84 -15.78 18.23 8.37
N HIS A 85 -15.57 17.05 8.95
CA HIS A 85 -15.24 15.81 8.23
C HIS A 85 -16.35 14.75 8.26
N SER A 86 -17.56 15.10 8.70
CA SER A 86 -18.73 14.18 8.73
C SER A 86 -19.44 14.05 7.38
N GLN A 87 -18.96 14.76 6.35
CA GLN A 87 -19.50 14.68 5.00
C GLN A 87 -19.14 13.31 4.39
N PRO A 88 -20.12 12.53 3.86
CA PRO A 88 -19.83 11.23 3.27
C PRO A 88 -18.85 11.34 2.10
N LEU A 89 -17.86 10.44 2.05
CA LEU A 89 -16.96 10.28 0.91
C LEU A 89 -17.77 10.10 -0.38
N THR A 90 -17.45 10.89 -1.39
CA THR A 90 -18.05 10.79 -2.73
C THR A 90 -17.35 9.71 -3.56
N ASP A 91 -18.00 9.28 -4.64
CA ASP A 91 -17.37 8.37 -5.61
C ASP A 91 -16.08 8.96 -6.21
N GLU A 92 -15.99 10.29 -6.33
CA GLU A 92 -14.79 10.99 -6.81
C GLU A 92 -13.65 10.95 -5.78
N ASP A 93 -13.95 11.08 -4.48
CA ASP A 93 -12.95 10.93 -3.41
C ASP A 93 -12.40 9.49 -3.38
N LEU A 94 -13.28 8.49 -3.55
CA LEU A 94 -12.90 7.08 -3.60
C LEU A 94 -12.08 6.74 -4.86
N MET A 95 -12.43 7.32 -6.02
CA MET A 95 -11.60 7.23 -7.22
C MET A 95 -10.27 7.94 -7.02
N GLY A 96 -10.24 9.12 -6.38
CA GLY A 96 -9.03 9.86 -6.03
C GLY A 96 -8.06 9.05 -5.18
N MET A 97 -8.54 8.46 -4.08
CA MET A 97 -7.76 7.56 -3.22
C MET A 97 -7.18 6.36 -4.00
N THR A 98 -7.99 5.76 -4.87
CA THR A 98 -7.57 4.63 -5.72
C THR A 98 -6.54 5.06 -6.77
N LYS A 99 -6.70 6.28 -7.32
CA LYS A 99 -5.84 6.85 -8.35
C LYS A 99 -4.49 7.28 -7.79
N SER A 100 -4.44 7.94 -6.64
CA SER A 100 -3.16 8.32 -6.00
C SER A 100 -2.31 7.10 -5.65
N ALA A 101 -2.94 5.98 -5.25
CA ALA A 101 -2.24 4.71 -5.04
C ALA A 101 -1.67 4.08 -6.34
N SER A 102 -2.13 4.52 -7.51
CA SER A 102 -1.63 4.09 -8.83
C SER A 102 -0.62 5.09 -9.43
N GLU A 103 -0.80 6.40 -9.22
CA GLU A 103 0.13 7.43 -9.70
C GLU A 103 1.47 7.43 -8.91
N GLU A 104 1.51 6.90 -7.68
CA GLU A 104 2.78 6.60 -7.00
C GLU A 104 3.59 5.47 -7.68
N GLU A 105 2.97 4.63 -8.52
CA GLU A 105 3.70 3.63 -9.32
C GLU A 105 4.18 4.17 -10.68
N GLU A 106 3.48 5.16 -11.25
CA GLU A 106 3.74 5.72 -12.59
C GLU A 106 4.61 7.00 -12.60
N GLN A 107 5.17 7.42 -11.44
CA GLN A 107 6.37 8.25 -11.48
C GLN A 107 7.55 7.44 -12.02
N GLY A 108 7.72 7.52 -13.34
CA GLY A 108 8.83 6.98 -14.10
C GLY A 108 10.15 7.66 -13.72
N ILE A 109 10.71 7.25 -12.58
CA ILE A 109 12.13 7.43 -12.30
C ILE A 109 12.87 6.69 -13.41
N GLU A 110 13.66 7.45 -14.17
CA GLU A 110 14.54 6.98 -15.23
C GLU A 110 15.44 5.83 -14.73
N GLU A 111 16.01 5.03 -15.64
CA GLU A 111 16.95 3.96 -15.28
C GLU A 111 18.32 4.55 -14.89
N GLU A 112 18.37 5.37 -13.84
CA GLU A 112 19.58 5.93 -13.26
C GLU A 112 20.41 4.79 -12.65
N ASP A 113 21.68 4.71 -13.06
CA ASP A 113 22.54 3.54 -12.93
C ASP A 113 22.65 2.96 -11.51
N GLU A 114 22.94 1.66 -11.44
CA GLU A 114 22.99 0.86 -10.19
C GLU A 114 24.14 1.25 -9.23
N VAL A 115 24.80 2.39 -9.47
CA VAL A 115 25.94 2.93 -8.72
C VAL A 115 25.53 3.54 -7.37
N GLY A 116 24.24 3.83 -7.13
CA GLY A 116 23.71 4.49 -5.93
C GLY A 116 23.29 3.58 -4.76
N LEU A 117 22.05 3.74 -4.29
CA LEU A 117 21.45 2.95 -3.20
C LEU A 117 20.99 1.57 -3.70
N THR A 118 21.93 0.63 -3.78
CA THR A 118 21.64 -0.79 -4.10
C THR A 118 20.92 -1.51 -2.96
N LEU A 119 20.30 -2.65 -3.24
CA LEU A 119 19.60 -3.47 -2.24
C LEU A 119 20.51 -3.89 -1.07
N ASP A 120 21.76 -4.27 -1.37
CA ASP A 120 22.76 -4.62 -0.37
C ASP A 120 23.19 -3.40 0.47
N ARG A 121 23.47 -2.26 -0.16
CA ARG A 121 23.84 -1.02 0.54
C ARG A 121 22.72 -0.53 1.46
N LEU A 122 21.46 -0.61 1.03
CA LEU A 122 20.29 -0.32 1.87
C LEU A 122 20.17 -1.30 3.05
N THR A 123 20.37 -2.60 2.80
CA THR A 123 20.35 -3.64 3.84
C THR A 123 21.47 -3.42 4.86
N THR A 124 22.66 -3.08 4.41
CA THR A 124 23.81 -2.75 5.26
C THR A 124 23.61 -1.45 6.04
N MET A 125 23.05 -0.40 5.43
CA MET A 125 22.69 0.84 6.12
C MET A 125 21.66 0.59 7.24
N ILE A 126 20.57 -0.12 6.95
CA ILE A 126 19.53 -0.47 7.92
C ILE A 126 20.06 -1.41 9.02
N ARG A 127 21.05 -2.26 8.72
CA ARG A 127 21.75 -3.09 9.71
C ARG A 127 22.60 -2.24 10.65
N MET A 128 23.45 -1.36 10.13
CA MET A 128 24.28 -0.46 10.94
C MET A 128 23.44 0.47 11.80
N ALA A 129 22.32 0.96 11.26
CA ALA A 129 21.38 1.84 11.94
C ALA A 129 20.80 1.26 13.25
N ARG A 130 20.71 -0.09 13.38
CA ARG A 130 20.21 -0.72 14.62
C ARG A 130 21.20 -0.62 15.79
N GLU A 131 22.50 -0.56 15.53
CA GLU A 131 23.49 -0.62 16.61
C GLU A 131 23.52 0.65 17.48
N PRO A 132 23.41 1.90 16.95
CA PRO A 132 23.15 3.08 17.77
C PRO A 132 21.90 2.98 18.65
N GLN A 133 20.79 2.44 18.13
CA GLN A 133 19.56 2.22 18.93
C GLN A 133 19.81 1.25 20.09
N ARG A 134 20.54 0.15 19.85
CA ARG A 134 20.88 -0.85 20.87
C ARG A 134 21.88 -0.34 21.90
N VAL A 135 22.85 0.47 21.49
CA VAL A 135 23.81 1.13 22.39
C VAL A 135 23.10 2.14 23.29
N ALA A 136 22.21 2.98 22.72
CA ALA A 136 21.41 3.92 23.51
C ALA A 136 20.53 3.20 24.54
N GLN A 137 19.83 2.14 24.14
CA GLN A 137 18.98 1.33 25.04
C GLN A 137 19.77 0.53 26.09
N GLY A 138 21.05 0.22 25.83
CA GLY A 138 21.91 -0.54 26.75
C GLY A 138 22.77 0.31 27.68
N TRP A 139 23.02 1.59 27.37
CA TRP A 139 23.87 2.48 28.15
C TRP A 139 23.10 3.60 28.85
N ASP A 140 21.96 4.05 28.31
CA ASP A 140 21.15 5.07 28.94
C ASP A 140 20.34 4.50 30.12
N SER A 141 20.55 5.05 31.31
CA SER A 141 19.79 4.68 32.51
C SER A 141 18.36 5.25 32.51
N GLN A 142 18.03 6.15 31.59
CA GLN A 142 16.72 6.79 31.46
C GLN A 142 16.02 6.29 30.19
N ILE A 143 15.10 5.34 30.36
CA ILE A 143 14.34 4.67 29.28
C ILE A 143 13.64 5.68 28.35
N LEU A 144 13.15 6.81 28.89
CA LEU A 144 12.47 7.85 28.11
C LEU A 144 13.39 8.49 27.05
N HIS A 145 14.66 8.74 27.37
CA HIS A 145 15.62 9.33 26.45
C HIS A 145 16.02 8.36 25.34
N SER A 146 16.34 7.10 25.68
CA SER A 146 16.65 6.08 24.67
C SER A 146 15.45 5.74 23.78
N LEU A 147 14.22 5.84 24.30
CA LEU A 147 12.99 5.74 23.51
C LEU A 147 12.78 6.94 22.58
N GLN A 148 12.95 8.18 23.07
CA GLN A 148 12.85 9.39 22.26
C GLN A 148 13.87 9.39 21.12
N PHE A 149 15.13 9.03 21.43
CA PHE A 149 16.18 8.81 20.43
C PHE A 149 15.77 7.73 19.42
N SER A 150 15.30 6.57 19.88
CA SER A 150 14.87 5.47 19.02
C SER A 150 13.77 5.89 18.05
N ASN A 151 12.78 6.68 18.50
CA ASN A 151 11.65 7.14 17.70
C ASN A 151 12.04 8.16 16.64
N ILE A 152 12.84 9.18 16.99
CA ILE A 152 13.34 10.18 16.04
C ILE A 152 14.20 9.50 14.97
N PHE A 153 15.07 8.59 15.40
CA PHE A 153 15.96 7.83 14.53
C PHE A 153 15.20 6.85 13.61
N GLU A 154 14.14 6.21 14.12
CA GLU A 154 13.25 5.36 13.31
C GLU A 154 12.53 6.18 12.23
N GLY A 155 12.02 7.36 12.57
CA GLY A 155 11.42 8.31 11.63
C GLY A 155 12.37 8.68 10.50
N GLY A 156 13.61 9.05 10.82
CA GLY A 156 14.65 9.34 9.82
C GLY A 156 15.06 8.14 8.96
N MET A 157 14.99 6.92 9.50
CA MET A 157 15.33 5.68 8.79
C MET A 157 14.19 5.13 7.91
N SER A 158 12.97 5.64 8.07
CA SER A 158 11.77 5.19 7.34
C SER A 158 11.92 5.26 5.81
N VAL A 159 12.52 6.33 5.28
CA VAL A 159 12.73 6.54 3.84
C VAL A 159 13.54 5.40 3.22
N TYR A 160 14.65 5.02 3.85
CA TYR A 160 15.51 3.93 3.37
C TYR A 160 14.84 2.55 3.52
N LYS A 161 14.04 2.34 4.57
CA LYS A 161 13.24 1.13 4.77
C LYS A 161 12.18 0.97 3.67
N ASN A 162 11.45 2.04 3.37
CA ASN A 162 10.44 2.04 2.29
C ASN A 162 11.09 1.85 0.92
N LEU A 163 12.25 2.46 0.67
CA LEU A 163 13.02 2.25 -0.57
C LEU A 163 13.52 0.79 -0.72
N LEU A 164 13.95 0.14 0.37
CA LEU A 164 14.32 -1.28 0.36
C LEU A 164 13.12 -2.16 0.00
N VAL A 165 11.95 -1.91 0.58
CA VAL A 165 10.71 -2.64 0.26
C VAL A 165 10.35 -2.46 -1.22
N ARG A 166 10.33 -1.22 -1.73
CA ARG A 166 10.01 -0.90 -3.13
C ARG A 166 10.97 -1.56 -4.12
N LYS A 167 12.30 -1.51 -3.86
CA LYS A 167 13.29 -2.20 -4.73
C LYS A 167 13.13 -3.72 -4.68
N LYS A 168 12.83 -4.31 -3.52
CA LYS A 168 12.53 -5.75 -3.41
C LYS A 168 11.25 -6.15 -4.15
N GLN A 169 10.19 -5.33 -4.10
CA GLN A 169 8.95 -5.56 -4.85
C GLN A 169 9.20 -5.53 -6.36
N ARG A 170 9.91 -4.51 -6.87
CA ARG A 170 10.28 -4.43 -8.31
C ARG A 170 11.10 -5.65 -8.76
N GLN A 171 12.03 -6.16 -7.93
CA GLN A 171 12.75 -7.41 -8.23
C GLN A 171 11.89 -8.69 -8.22
N GLN A 172 10.72 -8.66 -7.58
CA GLN A 172 9.77 -9.78 -7.54
C GLN A 172 8.67 -9.70 -8.62
N GLN A 173 8.48 -8.52 -9.23
CA GLN A 173 7.61 -8.33 -10.38
C GLN A 173 8.32 -8.85 -11.65
N LEU A 174 8.06 -10.11 -12.01
CA LEU A 174 8.45 -10.64 -13.33
C LEU A 174 7.70 -9.89 -14.45
N PRO A 175 8.38 -9.36 -15.48
CA PRO A 175 7.70 -8.77 -16.64
C PRO A 175 6.76 -9.78 -17.31
N MET A 176 5.50 -9.41 -17.58
CA MET A 176 4.51 -10.29 -18.22
C MET A 176 5.00 -10.90 -19.56
N THR A 177 5.91 -10.21 -20.25
CA THR A 177 6.57 -10.65 -21.48
C THR A 177 7.29 -11.99 -21.32
N MET A 178 7.76 -12.35 -20.11
CA MET A 178 8.41 -13.63 -19.83
C MET A 178 7.49 -14.85 -20.00
N LEU A 179 6.17 -14.67 -19.91
CA LEU A 179 5.18 -15.74 -20.09
C LEU A 179 4.73 -15.93 -21.55
N LEU A 180 5.11 -15.03 -22.47
CA LEU A 180 4.56 -14.97 -23.83
C LEU A 180 5.45 -15.60 -24.91
N THR A 181 6.64 -16.10 -24.58
CA THR A 181 7.60 -16.72 -25.53
C THR A 181 7.23 -18.15 -25.96
N ARG A 182 5.92 -18.42 -26.17
CA ARG A 182 5.45 -19.67 -26.77
C ARG A 182 5.83 -19.71 -28.25
N LYS A 183 6.82 -20.52 -28.60
CA LYS A 183 7.35 -20.69 -29.96
C LYS A 183 6.24 -20.88 -30.99
N LYS A 184 6.21 -20.04 -32.03
CA LYS A 184 5.41 -20.27 -33.24
C LYS A 184 6.06 -21.38 -34.06
N THR A 185 5.47 -22.56 -34.09
CA THR A 185 5.81 -23.59 -35.09
C THR A 185 5.33 -23.10 -36.46
N PRO A 186 6.18 -23.11 -37.52
CA PRO A 186 5.75 -22.69 -38.84
C PRO A 186 4.78 -23.71 -39.44
N VAL A 187 3.60 -23.26 -39.83
CA VAL A 187 2.65 -24.01 -40.66
C VAL A 187 2.52 -23.28 -41.99
N THR A 188 3.07 -23.88 -43.04
CA THR A 188 2.89 -23.44 -44.42
C THR A 188 1.53 -23.89 -44.95
N PRO A 189 0.74 -22.98 -45.53
CA PRO A 189 0.02 -23.28 -46.77
C PRO A 189 0.57 -22.44 -47.92
N ALA A 190 0.33 -22.88 -49.14
CA ALA A 190 0.83 -22.24 -50.36
C ALA A 190 -0.26 -21.50 -51.16
N SER A 191 0.20 -20.79 -52.19
CA SER A 191 -0.47 -20.49 -53.48
C SER A 191 -1.16 -19.14 -53.71
N LEU A 192 -0.62 -18.48 -54.76
CA LEU A 192 -1.27 -17.70 -55.83
C LEU A 192 -1.59 -16.20 -55.63
N GLU A 193 -0.84 -15.38 -56.39
CA GLU A 193 -1.28 -14.26 -57.28
C GLU A 193 -2.07 -13.06 -56.68
N LYS A 194 -1.97 -11.80 -57.14
CA LYS A 194 -1.20 -11.03 -58.17
C LYS A 194 -1.45 -9.51 -57.89
N THR A 195 -0.79 -8.49 -58.46
CA THR A 195 0.29 -8.31 -59.47
C THR A 195 1.03 -6.99 -59.17
N GLU A 196 2.32 -6.87 -59.55
CA GLU A 196 3.03 -5.60 -59.92
C GLU A 196 3.15 -4.46 -58.86
N ALA A 197 4.18 -3.59 -58.86
CA ALA A 197 5.39 -3.44 -59.66
C ALA A 197 6.60 -3.20 -58.69
N ARG A 198 7.83 -3.67 -58.99
CA ARG A 198 8.92 -2.91 -59.65
C ARG A 198 9.22 -1.56 -58.97
N ASP A 199 10.43 -1.26 -58.46
CA ASP A 199 11.72 -1.41 -59.15
C ASP A 199 12.91 -1.94 -58.30
N GLU A 200 14.13 -1.80 -58.83
CA GLU A 200 15.31 -2.66 -58.62
C GLU A 200 16.06 -2.58 -57.26
N SER A 201 16.40 -3.77 -56.75
CA SER A 201 17.64 -4.10 -56.01
C SER A 201 18.78 -4.31 -57.04
N GLU A 202 20.10 -4.28 -56.80
CA GLU A 202 20.89 -4.51 -55.58
C GLU A 202 22.40 -4.25 -55.85
N LYS A 203 23.24 -4.17 -54.79
CA LYS A 203 24.69 -4.53 -54.78
C LYS A 203 25.65 -3.68 -55.66
N THR A 204 26.97 -3.67 -55.45
CA THR A 204 27.91 -4.70 -54.94
C THR A 204 28.81 -4.24 -53.77
N ALA A 205 29.68 -5.14 -53.30
CA ALA A 205 30.60 -4.97 -52.17
C ALA A 205 32.00 -5.59 -52.49
N PRO A 206 32.82 -5.92 -51.47
CA PRO A 206 34.11 -5.33 -51.05
C PRO A 206 35.32 -5.93 -51.85
N PRO A 207 36.62 -5.82 -51.48
CA PRO A 207 37.28 -5.26 -50.27
C PRO A 207 38.39 -4.21 -50.63
N ASP A 208 39.55 -3.93 -50.00
CA ASP A 208 40.45 -4.61 -49.03
C ASP A 208 41.29 -3.63 -48.14
N GLU A 209 41.44 -4.02 -46.86
CA GLU A 209 42.68 -4.03 -46.04
C GLU A 209 43.47 -2.72 -45.67
N VAL A 210 44.41 -2.90 -44.72
CA VAL A 210 45.49 -2.00 -44.24
C VAL A 210 45.12 -0.91 -43.22
N ALA A 211 45.37 -1.21 -41.94
CA ALA A 211 45.80 -0.25 -40.91
C ALA A 211 47.36 -0.19 -40.90
N PRO A 212 48.04 0.84 -40.35
CA PRO A 212 48.12 1.01 -38.88
C PRO A 212 48.36 2.46 -38.35
N SER A 213 48.64 2.53 -37.03
CA SER A 213 49.47 3.54 -36.32
C SER A 213 48.86 4.87 -35.83
N GLU A 214 48.56 4.88 -34.53
CA GLU A 214 49.15 5.73 -33.45
C GLU A 214 49.54 7.21 -33.65
N GLN A 215 49.44 7.94 -32.52
CA GLN A 215 49.93 9.30 -32.22
C GLN A 215 49.13 10.45 -32.87
N LEU A 216 48.86 11.57 -32.18
CA LEU A 216 49.38 12.06 -30.89
C LEU A 216 48.25 12.70 -30.04
#